data_AF-A0A821ZZU8-F1
#
_entry.id   AF-A0A821ZZU8-F1
#
_cell.length_a   1.000
_cell.length_b   1.000
_cell.length_c   1.000
_cell.angle_alpha   90.00
_cell.angle_beta   90.00
_cell.angle_gamma   90.00
#
_symmetry.space_group_name_H-M   'P 1'
#
loop_
_entity.id
_entity.type
_entity.pdbx_description
1 polymer ?
#
loop_
_entity_poly.entity_id
_entity_poly.type
_entity_poly.pdbx_seq_one_letter_code
_entity_poly.pdbx_strand_id
1 'polypeptide(L)'
;MRQMDHLYDKLYDLFNQNFAISGRQKYCRIALGARYYPRCLIHDNFYYIVFIHKRDEDKCDPPFLNRFEKHLIDIQTLIHPRHQLIYDELYIWLNKFLPKNIGKNFPLFEHLFVDYSQDRLYFLIMEIFEQLNISIDEQKTDEIIKHCQTKLMRTSSLDLPLVLSLEPK
;
A
#
# COMPACT_ATOMS: atom_id res chain seq x y z
N MET A 1 -9.90 16.07 0.11
CA MET A 1 -8.95 16.95 -0.61
C MET A 1 -8.93 18.41 -0.11
N ARG A 2 -9.92 18.90 0.66
CA ARG A 2 -9.97 20.29 1.18
C ARG A 2 -8.85 20.74 2.15
N GLN A 3 -7.88 19.88 2.46
CA GLN A 3 -6.82 20.20 3.45
C GLN A 3 -5.47 20.51 2.80
N MET A 4 -5.23 20.13 1.54
CA MET A 4 -3.94 20.33 0.87
C MET A 4 -3.76 21.76 0.38
N ASP A 5 -4.82 22.42 -0.07
CA ASP A 5 -4.77 23.81 -0.55
C ASP A 5 -4.27 24.75 0.56
N HIS A 6 -4.79 24.58 1.77
CA HIS A 6 -4.38 25.37 2.94
C HIS A 6 -2.97 25.04 3.45
N LEU A 7 -2.42 23.87 3.13
CA LEU A 7 -1.07 23.47 3.52
C LEU A 7 -0.04 23.96 2.50
N TYR A 8 -0.40 23.96 1.22
CA TYR A 8 0.44 24.44 0.12
C TYR A 8 0.84 25.91 0.30
N ASP A 9 -0.12 26.78 0.56
CA ASP A 9 0.16 28.20 0.79
C ASP A 9 1.09 28.43 1.99
N LYS A 10 1.01 27.55 3.00
CA LYS A 10 1.80 27.65 4.22
C LYS A 10 3.22 27.15 4.07
N LEU A 11 3.43 26.15 3.22
CA LEU A 11 4.72 25.49 2.99
C LEU A 11 5.35 25.89 1.65
N TYR A 12 4.90 26.99 1.06
CA TYR A 12 5.33 27.41 -0.27
C TYR A 12 6.86 27.51 -0.40
N ASP A 13 7.54 28.21 0.52
CA ASP A 13 9.00 28.34 0.47
C ASP A 13 9.71 27.00 0.70
N LEU A 14 9.11 26.10 1.47
CA LEU A 14 9.65 24.76 1.71
C LEU A 14 9.60 23.91 0.43
N PHE A 15 8.45 23.93 -0.26
CA PHE A 15 8.28 23.17 -1.50
C PHE A 15 9.09 23.72 -2.66
N ASN A 16 9.36 25.04 -2.69
CA ASN A 16 10.27 25.63 -3.67
C ASN A 16 11.75 25.40 -3.34
N GLN A 17 12.08 24.77 -2.20
CA GLN A 17 13.44 24.66 -1.68
C GLN A 17 14.13 26.04 -1.53
N ASN A 18 13.33 27.08 -1.26
CA ASN A 18 13.80 28.44 -1.04
C ASN A 18 14.41 28.57 0.36
N PHE A 19 15.66 28.14 0.50
CA PHE A 19 16.39 28.16 1.76
C PHE A 19 17.36 29.32 1.88
N ALA A 20 17.34 30.00 3.03
CA ALA A 20 18.40 30.90 3.44
C ALA A 20 19.48 30.11 4.20
N ILE A 21 20.75 30.28 3.83
CA ILE A 21 21.87 29.59 4.48
C ILE A 21 22.57 30.56 5.43
N SER A 22 22.67 30.17 6.70
CA SER A 22 23.44 30.91 7.71
C SER A 22 24.18 29.93 8.62
N GLY A 23 25.50 30.11 8.79
CA GLY A 23 26.29 29.24 9.67
C GLY A 23 26.21 27.74 9.32
N ARG A 24 26.21 27.40 8.02
CA ARG A 24 26.03 26.03 7.48
C ARG A 24 24.67 25.39 7.77
N GLN A 25 23.71 26.15 8.29
CA GLN A 25 22.35 25.70 8.54
C GLN A 25 21.39 26.29 7.49
N LYS A 26 20.45 25.47 7.03
CA LYS A 26 19.39 25.88 6.10
C LYS A 26 18.17 26.35 6.89
N TYR A 27 17.62 27.49 6.50
CA TYR A 27 16.43 28.04 7.11
C TYR A 27 15.36 28.28 6.04
N CYS A 28 14.12 27.92 6.34
CA CYS A 28 12.97 28.14 5.48
C CYS A 28 11.92 28.99 6.20
N ARG A 29 11.17 29.81 5.46
CA ARG A 29 10.00 30.50 6.03
C ARG A 29 8.79 29.59 5.94
N ILE A 30 8.02 29.50 7.02
CA ILE A 30 6.76 28.76 7.05
C ILE A 30 5.65 29.73 7.40
N ALA A 31 4.56 29.78 6.64
CA ALA A 31 3.44 30.65 6.97
C ALA A 31 2.54 29.99 8.02
N LEU A 32 2.35 30.67 9.15
CA LEU A 32 1.46 30.28 10.23
C LEU A 32 0.35 31.33 10.34
N GLY A 33 -0.67 31.19 9.51
CA GLY A 33 -1.71 32.21 9.36
C GLY A 33 -1.27 33.35 8.43
N ALA A 34 -2.02 34.46 8.43
CA ALA A 34 -1.87 35.49 7.40
C ALA A 34 -0.67 36.44 7.58
N ARG A 35 -0.06 36.49 8.77
CA ARG A 35 0.94 37.53 9.12
C ARG A 35 2.16 37.02 9.86
N TYR A 36 2.20 35.73 10.19
CA TYR A 36 3.31 35.15 10.96
C TYR A 36 4.08 34.16 10.10
N TYR A 37 5.35 34.49 9.84
CA TYR A 37 6.24 33.75 8.93
C TYR A 37 7.57 33.45 9.64
N PRO A 38 7.61 32.55 10.64
CA PRO A 38 8.85 32.18 11.31
C PRO A 38 9.88 31.60 10.33
N ARG A 39 11.17 31.78 10.68
CA ARG A 39 12.29 31.08 10.06
C ARG A 39 12.52 29.79 10.82
N CYS A 40 12.25 28.67 10.17
CA CYS A 40 12.42 27.34 10.70
C CYS A 40 13.73 26.74 10.17
N LEU A 41 14.50 26.11 11.06
CA LEU A 41 15.69 25.35 10.70
C LEU A 41 15.26 24.09 9.93
N ILE A 42 15.91 23.81 8.81
CA ILE A 42 15.72 22.60 8.01
C ILE A 42 16.97 21.73 8.14
N HIS A 43 16.77 20.49 8.55
CA HIS A 43 17.83 19.49 8.62
C HIS A 43 18.19 19.00 7.22
N ASP A 44 19.47 18.72 6.95
CA ASP A 44 19.91 18.31 5.60
C ASP A 44 19.30 16.98 5.13
N ASN A 45 18.97 16.09 6.07
CA ASN A 45 18.30 14.81 5.79
C ASN A 45 16.77 14.88 5.92
N PHE A 46 16.18 16.07 5.87
CA PHE A 46 14.73 16.22 5.87
C PHE A 46 14.17 15.91 4.48
N TYR A 47 13.22 14.97 4.42
CA TYR A 47 12.48 14.64 3.21
C TYR A 47 10.99 14.80 3.45
N TYR A 48 10.27 15.19 2.41
CA TYR A 48 8.82 15.31 2.42
C TYR A 48 8.25 14.56 1.23
N ILE A 49 7.34 13.62 1.51
CA ILE A 49 6.74 12.72 0.53
C ILE A 49 5.23 12.98 0.53
N VAL A 50 4.66 13.15 -0.66
CA VAL A 50 3.22 13.34 -0.85
C VAL A 50 2.65 12.14 -1.59
N PHE A 51 1.63 11.52 -1.00
CA PHE A 51 0.86 10.47 -1.66
C PHE A 51 -0.40 11.06 -2.27
N ILE A 52 -0.57 10.89 -3.58
CA ILE A 52 -1.74 11.36 -4.34
C ILE A 52 -2.26 10.16 -5.13
N HIS A 53 -3.56 9.91 -5.05
CA HIS A 53 -4.18 8.92 -5.93
C HIS A 53 -4.15 9.42 -7.37
N LYS A 54 -3.84 8.55 -8.33
CA LYS A 54 -3.78 8.92 -9.76
C LYS A 54 -5.04 9.63 -10.26
N ARG A 55 -6.22 9.23 -9.77
CA ARG A 55 -7.52 9.85 -10.09
C ARG A 55 -7.72 11.29 -9.57
N ASP A 56 -6.90 11.71 -8.62
CA ASP A 56 -6.95 13.03 -7.98
C ASP A 56 -5.81 13.94 -8.47
N GLU A 57 -4.98 13.48 -9.41
CA GLU A 57 -3.88 14.26 -9.97
C GLU A 57 -4.38 15.55 -10.65
N ASP A 58 -5.44 15.45 -11.47
CA ASP A 58 -6.03 16.60 -12.17
C ASP A 58 -6.70 17.62 -11.24
N LYS A 59 -6.94 17.24 -9.98
CA LYS A 59 -7.49 18.13 -8.95
C LYS A 59 -6.40 18.92 -8.22
N CYS A 60 -5.14 18.58 -8.42
CA CYS A 60 -4.01 19.28 -7.82
C CYS A 60 -3.55 20.41 -8.73
N ASP A 61 -3.15 21.53 -8.13
CA ASP A 61 -2.57 22.64 -8.90
C ASP A 61 -1.28 22.21 -9.63
N PRO A 62 -1.16 22.41 -10.95
CA PRO A 62 0.03 22.02 -11.70
C PRO A 62 1.35 22.58 -11.14
N PRO A 63 1.43 23.84 -10.65
CA PRO A 63 2.63 24.35 -10.00
C PRO A 63 3.04 23.52 -8.77
N PHE A 64 2.08 23.04 -7.97
CA PHE A 64 2.38 22.20 -6.82
C PHE A 64 3.00 20.88 -7.29
N LEU A 65 2.36 20.19 -8.24
CA LEU A 65 2.87 18.93 -8.78
C LEU A 65 4.25 19.06 -9.41
N ASN A 66 4.58 20.20 -10.03
CA ASN A 66 5.86 20.44 -10.69
C ASN A 66 7.04 20.65 -9.74
N ARG A 67 6.81 20.71 -8.42
CA ARG A 67 7.87 20.83 -7.40
C ARG A 67 8.32 19.50 -6.83
N PHE A 68 7.62 18.43 -7.17
CA PHE A 68 7.91 17.09 -6.69
C PHE A 68 8.47 16.23 -7.82
N GLU A 69 9.45 15.39 -7.47
CA GLU A 69 9.79 14.24 -8.29
C GLU A 69 8.60 13.26 -8.27
N LYS A 70 8.13 12.85 -9.45
CA LYS A 70 6.92 12.05 -9.59
C LYS A 70 7.30 10.59 -9.75
N HIS A 71 6.87 9.76 -8.81
CA HIS A 71 6.97 8.32 -8.90
C HIS A 71 5.56 7.73 -8.99
N LEU A 72 5.31 6.93 -10.02
CA LEU A 72 4.10 6.14 -10.10
C LEU A 72 4.36 4.83 -9.34
N ILE A 73 3.60 4.61 -8.26
CA ILE A 73 3.66 3.38 -7.48
C ILE A 73 2.38 2.61 -7.76
N ASP A 74 2.55 1.44 -8.36
CA ASP A 74 1.48 0.47 -8.56
C ASP A 74 1.91 -0.88 -7.95
N ILE A 75 0.97 -1.60 -7.35
CA ILE A 75 1.21 -2.93 -6.78
C ILE A 75 1.78 -3.85 -7.88
N GLN A 76 1.29 -3.72 -9.11
CA GLN A 76 1.80 -4.48 -10.25
C GLN A 76 3.30 -4.25 -10.51
N THR A 77 3.80 -3.05 -10.23
CA THR A 77 5.24 -2.74 -10.37
C THR A 77 6.10 -3.32 -9.24
N LEU A 78 5.48 -3.69 -8.12
CA LEU A 78 6.15 -4.28 -6.95
C LEU A 78 6.14 -5.82 -6.96
N ILE A 79 5.29 -6.42 -7.81
CA ILE A 79 5.15 -7.87 -7.90
C ILE A 79 6.28 -8.45 -8.75
N HIS A 80 7.16 -9.22 -8.12
CA HIS A 80 8.14 -10.05 -8.82
C HIS A 80 7.44 -11.25 -9.46
N PRO A 81 7.89 -11.79 -10.62
CA PRO A 81 7.34 -13.00 -11.23
C PRO A 81 7.21 -14.19 -10.27
N ARG A 82 8.09 -14.27 -9.27
CA ARG A 82 7.99 -15.28 -8.22
C ARG A 82 6.79 -15.09 -7.29
N HIS A 83 6.49 -13.85 -6.90
CA HIS A 83 5.30 -13.55 -6.12
C HIS A 83 4.04 -13.93 -6.91
N GLN A 84 4.06 -13.72 -8.24
CA GLN A 84 2.98 -14.16 -9.13
C GLN A 84 2.77 -15.68 -9.10
N LEU A 85 3.84 -16.48 -9.18
CA LEU A 85 3.70 -17.94 -9.13
C LEU A 85 3.06 -18.42 -7.81
N ILE A 86 3.51 -17.86 -6.69
CA ILE A 86 2.95 -18.19 -5.36
C ILE A 86 1.51 -17.71 -5.25
N TYR A 87 1.21 -16.54 -5.81
CA TYR A 87 -0.15 -16.00 -5.87
C TYR A 87 -1.08 -16.95 -6.63
N ASP A 88 -0.68 -17.42 -7.81
CA ASP A 88 -1.50 -18.31 -8.63
C ASP A 88 -1.79 -19.63 -7.90
N GLU A 89 -0.80 -20.20 -7.20
CA GLU A 89 -0.98 -21.39 -6.38
C GLU A 89 -1.93 -21.17 -5.19
N LEU A 90 -1.78 -20.05 -4.48
CA LEU A 90 -2.67 -19.68 -3.38
C LEU A 90 -4.08 -19.40 -3.87
N TYR A 91 -4.23 -18.78 -5.04
CA TYR A 91 -5.52 -18.50 -5.66
C TYR A 91 -6.21 -19.80 -6.10
N ILE A 92 -5.48 -20.75 -6.68
CA ILE A 92 -6.01 -22.09 -7.00
C ILE A 92 -6.44 -22.81 -5.72
N TRP A 93 -5.64 -22.75 -4.65
CA TRP A 93 -5.99 -23.32 -3.36
C TRP A 93 -7.24 -22.66 -2.76
N LEU A 94 -7.35 -21.34 -2.83
CA LEU A 94 -8.51 -20.58 -2.36
C LEU A 94 -9.79 -20.96 -3.10
N ASN A 95 -9.73 -21.09 -4.42
CA ASN A 95 -10.87 -21.50 -5.25
C ASN A 95 -11.42 -22.89 -4.90
N LYS A 96 -10.69 -23.72 -4.14
CA LYS A 96 -11.21 -24.98 -3.62
C LYS A 96 -12.25 -24.78 -2.52
N PHE A 97 -12.26 -23.64 -1.83
CA PHE A 97 -13.25 -23.33 -0.79
C PHE A 97 -14.56 -22.78 -1.36
N LEU A 98 -14.59 -22.40 -2.64
CA LEU A 98 -15.79 -21.91 -3.28
C LEU A 98 -16.59 -23.08 -3.87
N PRO A 99 -17.84 -23.28 -3.44
CA PRO A 99 -18.65 -24.38 -3.96
C PRO A 99 -18.99 -24.15 -5.44
N LYS A 100 -18.71 -25.15 -6.28
CA LYS A 100 -18.89 -25.06 -7.75
C LYS A 100 -20.36 -25.09 -8.21
N ASN A 101 -21.26 -25.64 -7.38
CA ASN A 101 -22.62 -26.01 -7.79
C ASN A 101 -23.74 -25.27 -7.06
N ILE A 102 -23.41 -24.23 -6.30
CA ILE A 102 -24.40 -23.53 -5.48
C ILE A 102 -24.58 -22.14 -6.11
N GLY A 103 -25.82 -21.82 -6.51
CA GLY A 103 -26.16 -20.71 -7.38
C GLY A 103 -25.66 -19.33 -6.94
N LYS A 104 -25.95 -18.30 -7.75
CA LYS A 104 -25.44 -16.92 -7.71
C LYS A 104 -25.49 -16.15 -6.36
N ASN A 105 -25.99 -16.74 -5.29
CA ASN A 105 -26.20 -16.11 -3.98
C ASN A 105 -25.22 -16.59 -2.88
N PHE A 106 -24.17 -17.35 -3.23
CA PHE A 106 -23.19 -17.88 -2.25
C PHE A 106 -22.00 -16.93 -2.01
N PRO A 107 -21.27 -17.09 -0.89
CA PRO A 107 -20.28 -16.13 -0.46
C PRO A 107 -19.06 -16.12 -1.39
N LEU A 108 -18.80 -14.96 -1.99
CA LEU A 108 -17.50 -14.52 -2.50
C LEU A 108 -16.41 -14.65 -1.43
N PHE A 109 -15.14 -14.68 -1.85
CA PHE A 109 -14.00 -14.64 -0.93
C PHE A 109 -14.06 -13.50 0.09
N GLU A 110 -14.63 -12.36 -0.30
CA GLU A 110 -14.87 -11.18 0.55
C GLU A 110 -15.76 -11.47 1.77
N HIS A 111 -16.58 -12.51 1.71
CA HIS A 111 -17.44 -12.95 2.80
C HIS A 111 -16.78 -14.07 3.64
N LEU A 112 -15.88 -14.85 3.03
CA LEU A 112 -15.16 -15.95 3.70
C LEU A 112 -13.91 -15.49 4.43
N PHE A 113 -13.30 -14.40 3.99
CA PHE A 113 -12.07 -13.87 4.55
C PHE A 113 -12.21 -12.37 4.76
N VAL A 114 -11.96 -11.94 6.00
CA VAL A 114 -12.02 -10.53 6.38
C VAL A 114 -10.94 -9.76 5.62
N ASP A 115 -11.32 -8.61 5.05
CA ASP A 115 -10.45 -7.73 4.25
C ASP A 115 -9.80 -8.42 3.03
N TYR A 116 -10.48 -9.41 2.45
CA TYR A 116 -9.99 -10.04 1.24
C TYR A 116 -10.01 -9.08 0.05
N SER A 117 -8.86 -8.98 -0.62
CA SER A 117 -8.74 -8.42 -1.95
C SER A 117 -7.61 -9.15 -2.69
N GLN A 118 -7.60 -9.08 -4.02
CA GLN A 118 -6.51 -9.64 -4.82
C GLN A 118 -5.16 -9.02 -4.40
N ASP A 119 -5.14 -7.70 -4.19
CA ASP A 119 -3.98 -6.96 -3.70
C ASP A 119 -3.51 -7.44 -2.32
N ARG A 120 -4.44 -7.77 -1.42
CA ARG A 120 -4.12 -8.26 -0.07
C ARG A 120 -3.33 -9.55 -0.10
N LEU A 121 -3.60 -10.44 -1.06
CA LEU A 121 -2.83 -11.68 -1.24
C LEU A 121 -1.38 -11.37 -1.63
N TYR A 122 -1.15 -10.45 -2.57
CA TYR A 122 0.21 -10.04 -2.91
C TYR A 122 0.94 -9.44 -1.71
N PHE A 123 0.28 -8.56 -0.95
CA PHE A 123 0.87 -7.99 0.27
C PHE A 123 1.18 -9.06 1.31
N LEU A 124 0.30 -10.06 1.48
CA LEU A 124 0.55 -11.18 2.39
C LEU A 124 1.80 -11.97 1.98
N ILE A 125 1.96 -12.24 0.68
CA ILE A 125 3.13 -12.92 0.15
C ILE A 125 4.39 -12.09 0.45
N MET A 126 4.39 -10.81 0.09
CA MET A 126 5.53 -9.90 0.33
C MET A 126 5.89 -9.81 1.82
N GLU A 127 4.89 -9.71 2.70
CA GLU A 127 5.07 -9.68 4.16
C GLU A 127 5.73 -10.96 4.68
N ILE A 128 5.38 -12.14 4.13
CA ILE A 128 6.00 -13.42 4.50
C ILE A 128 7.44 -13.50 4.00
N PHE A 129 7.74 -13.03 2.79
CA PHE A 129 9.11 -12.96 2.28
C PHE A 129 10.00 -12.12 3.19
N GLU A 130 9.51 -10.95 3.62
CA GLU A 130 10.23 -10.07 4.54
C GLU A 130 10.39 -10.71 5.93
N GLN A 131 9.33 -11.30 6.50
CA GLN A 131 9.40 -11.93 7.82
C GLN A 131 10.35 -13.12 7.90
N LEU A 132 10.46 -13.89 6.82
CA LEU A 132 11.35 -15.05 6.75
C LEU A 132 12.77 -14.66 6.25
N ASN A 133 13.00 -13.39 5.91
CA ASN A 133 14.24 -12.91 5.27
C ASN A 133 14.66 -13.77 4.06
N ILE A 134 13.68 -14.23 3.28
CA ILE A 134 13.92 -15.12 2.14
C ILE A 134 14.28 -14.28 0.93
N SER A 135 15.40 -14.61 0.28
CA SER A 135 15.69 -14.05 -1.04
C SER A 135 14.74 -14.61 -2.10
N ILE A 136 14.40 -13.78 -3.08
CA ILE A 136 13.56 -14.16 -4.22
C ILE A 136 14.10 -15.40 -4.96
N ASP A 137 15.39 -15.70 -4.88
CA ASP A 137 15.98 -16.86 -5.59
C ASP A 137 15.91 -18.18 -4.81
N GLU A 138 15.57 -18.18 -3.51
CA GLU A 138 15.59 -19.39 -2.68
C GLU A 138 14.42 -20.35 -2.97
N GLN A 139 14.65 -21.66 -3.11
CA GLN A 139 13.61 -22.64 -3.45
C GLN A 139 12.65 -23.05 -2.29
N LYS A 140 12.33 -22.15 -1.36
CA LYS A 140 11.43 -22.43 -0.20
C LYS A 140 9.96 -22.10 -0.47
N THR A 141 9.47 -22.36 -1.67
CA THR A 141 8.10 -21.99 -2.08
C THR A 141 7.03 -22.65 -1.21
N ASP A 142 7.19 -23.92 -0.87
CA ASP A 142 6.22 -24.68 -0.08
C ASP A 142 6.04 -24.13 1.33
N GLU A 143 7.15 -23.72 1.97
CA GLU A 143 7.12 -23.14 3.32
C GLU A 143 6.40 -21.79 3.34
N ILE A 144 6.60 -20.98 2.29
CA ILE A 144 5.94 -19.68 2.10
C ILE A 144 4.45 -19.89 1.92
N ILE A 145 4.05 -20.80 1.03
CA ILE A 145 2.64 -21.12 0.78
C ILE A 145 1.96 -21.58 2.08
N LYS A 146 2.59 -22.47 2.84
CA LYS A 146 2.06 -22.96 4.11
C LYS A 146 1.87 -21.82 5.14
N HIS A 147 2.80 -20.88 5.20
CA HIS A 147 2.67 -19.69 6.05
C HIS A 147 1.54 -18.78 5.58
N CYS A 148 1.44 -18.50 4.28
CA CYS A 148 0.36 -17.72 3.69
C CYS A 148 -1.01 -18.35 3.99
N GLN A 149 -1.16 -19.66 3.76
CA GLN A 149 -2.38 -20.40 4.09
C GLN A 149 -2.71 -20.28 5.58
N THR A 150 -1.74 -20.47 6.45
CA THR A 150 -1.96 -20.37 7.91
C THR A 150 -2.42 -18.97 8.32
N LYS A 151 -1.81 -17.91 7.78
CA LYS A 151 -2.23 -16.53 8.05
C LYS A 151 -3.61 -16.23 7.49
N LEU A 152 -3.91 -16.69 6.28
CA LEU A 152 -5.19 -16.46 5.63
C LEU A 152 -6.33 -17.21 6.33
N MET A 153 -6.07 -18.42 6.83
CA MET A 153 -7.04 -19.14 7.68
C MET A 153 -7.33 -18.42 8.99
N ARG A 154 -6.38 -17.66 9.55
CA ARG A 154 -6.63 -16.84 10.75
C ARG A 154 -7.56 -15.65 10.49
N THR A 155 -7.67 -15.19 9.25
CA THR A 155 -8.58 -14.12 8.84
C THR A 155 -9.90 -14.65 8.29
N SER A 156 -10.14 -15.96 8.39
CA SER A 156 -11.39 -16.56 7.93
C SER A 156 -12.57 -16.17 8.82
N SER A 157 -13.73 -16.02 8.19
CA SER A 157 -15.00 -15.85 8.89
C SER A 157 -15.50 -17.19 9.45
N LEU A 158 -16.43 -17.12 10.40
CA LEU A 158 -17.10 -18.29 10.98
C LEU A 158 -17.87 -19.11 9.93
N ASP A 159 -18.15 -18.53 8.76
CA ASP A 159 -18.88 -19.19 7.68
C ASP A 159 -17.99 -20.16 6.88
N LEU A 160 -16.66 -20.00 6.91
CA LEU A 160 -15.76 -20.86 6.15
C LEU A 160 -15.86 -22.35 6.56
N PRO A 161 -15.84 -22.72 7.86
CA PRO A 161 -16.09 -24.10 8.28
C PRO A 161 -17.47 -24.62 7.87
N LEU A 162 -18.50 -23.77 7.87
CA LEU A 162 -19.86 -24.15 7.44
C LEU A 162 -19.88 -24.48 5.96
N VAL A 163 -19.29 -23.63 5.11
CA VAL A 163 -19.18 -23.87 3.67
C VAL A 163 -18.42 -25.17 3.39
N LEU A 164 -17.31 -25.41 4.08
CA LEU A 164 -16.55 -26.64 3.97
C LEU A 164 -17.34 -27.90 4.36
N SER A 165 -18.27 -27.79 5.31
CA SER A 165 -19.13 -28.91 5.72
C SER A 165 -20.25 -29.24 4.73
N LEU A 166 -20.59 -28.28 3.85
CA LEU A 166 -21.65 -28.41 2.85
C LEU A 166 -21.17 -29.05 1.55
N GLU A 167 -19.87 -29.21 1.35
CA GLU A 167 -19.35 -29.90 0.17
C GLU A 167 -19.60 -31.42 0.27
N PRO A 168 -20.28 -32.03 -0.73
CA PRO A 168 -20.44 -33.47 -0.75
C PRO A 168 -19.06 -34.14 -0.95
N LYS A 169 -18.72 -35.07 -0.06
CA LYS A 169 -17.53 -35.93 -0.15
C LYS A 169 -17.55 -36.80 -1.41
#